data_AF-A0A2V7EVS6-F1
#
_entry.id   AF-A0A2V7EVS6-F1
#
_cell.length_a   1.000
_cell.length_b   1.000
_cell.length_c   1.000
_cell.angle_alpha   90.00
_cell.angle_beta   90.00
_cell.angle_gamma   90.00
#
_symmetry.space_group_name_H-M   'P 1'
#
loop_
_entity.id
_entity.type
_entity.pdbx_description
1 polymer ?
#
loop_
_entity_poly.entity_id
_entity_poly.type
_entity_poly.pdbx_seq_one_letter_code
_entity_poly.pdbx_strand_id
1 'polypeptide(L)'
;MRALAIVAFVVSPALTSGAILAAQAVDRTDMPGRGMLRLTFEPSIVAWDAQFVGAMRLPLGLPLTGDTVGSAHIPVVARVEQDVRTAGGLPGFIASLGKGLLSVRQERRTTPISAELGLTDRLSVRLTVPIVRVATRAHLQLSSKGANLGLNPLLQGVANSSALYGSFFNQFDTSLARLDANIAGGGYGCPPSRQCGAQAFLDSARVVRGALYEAVHGVAQTGSPFMPLDSSDGGRAIAQVVSYLQTRDSAAFNVIGFRDPFLLAHDTLSVDFVAGAIIDSANGFGYRALPF
;
A
#
# COMPACT_ATOMS: atom_id res chain seq x y z
N MET A 1 -63.10 -52.33 18.02
CA MET A 1 -61.72 -51.90 18.38
C MET A 1 -60.77 -53.04 18.09
N ARG A 2 -59.97 -52.95 17.03
CA ARG A 2 -58.92 -53.92 16.68
C ARG A 2 -57.65 -53.11 16.39
N ALA A 3 -56.64 -53.29 17.23
CA ALA A 3 -55.36 -52.61 17.14
C ALA A 3 -54.52 -53.24 16.01
N LEU A 4 -54.05 -52.40 15.09
CA LEU A 4 -53.12 -52.78 14.03
C LEU A 4 -51.69 -52.56 14.57
N ALA A 5 -50.95 -53.64 14.80
CA ALA A 5 -49.56 -53.56 15.25
C ALA A 5 -48.65 -53.35 14.02
N ILE A 6 -48.00 -52.18 13.96
CA ILE A 6 -46.96 -51.86 12.98
C ILE A 6 -45.65 -52.49 13.48
N VAL A 7 -45.15 -53.49 12.75
CA VAL A 7 -43.82 -54.07 12.99
C VAL A 7 -42.79 -53.16 12.32
N ALA A 8 -42.04 -52.41 13.13
CA ALA A 8 -40.86 -51.67 12.68
C ALA A 8 -39.69 -52.65 12.52
N PHE A 9 -39.25 -52.88 11.28
CA PHE A 9 -38.03 -53.62 10.99
C PHE A 9 -36.83 -52.75 11.37
N VAL A 10 -36.24 -53.02 12.54
CA VAL A 10 -34.93 -52.47 12.94
C VAL A 10 -33.88 -53.23 12.13
N VAL A 11 -33.36 -52.60 11.08
CA VAL A 11 -32.19 -53.10 10.35
C VAL A 11 -30.97 -52.83 11.24
N SER A 12 -30.47 -53.89 11.89
CA SER A 12 -29.25 -53.85 12.70
C SER A 12 -28.04 -53.50 11.83
N PRO A 13 -27.23 -52.47 12.18
CA PRO A 13 -26.06 -52.04 11.42
C PRO A 13 -24.85 -52.99 11.50
N ALA A 14 -25.03 -54.20 12.04
CA ALA A 14 -23.95 -55.15 12.29
C ALA A 14 -23.59 -56.06 11.09
N LEU A 15 -24.27 -55.90 9.94
CA LEU A 15 -24.05 -56.75 8.74
C LEU A 15 -23.35 -56.04 7.57
N THR A 16 -22.96 -54.77 7.71
CA THR A 16 -22.12 -54.09 6.72
C THR A 16 -20.70 -53.97 7.26
N SER A 17 -19.86 -54.91 6.88
CA SER A 17 -18.41 -54.86 7.08
C SER A 17 -17.82 -53.55 6.55
N GLY A 18 -17.49 -52.62 7.46
CA GLY A 18 -16.31 -51.74 7.41
C GLY A 18 -16.10 -50.78 6.23
N ALA A 19 -16.97 -50.73 5.23
CA ALA A 19 -16.87 -49.74 4.16
C ALA A 19 -17.58 -48.46 4.61
N ILE A 20 -16.81 -47.53 5.17
CA ILE A 20 -17.20 -46.12 5.18
C ILE A 20 -17.25 -45.73 3.70
N LEU A 21 -18.43 -45.82 3.08
CA LEU A 21 -18.69 -45.21 1.78
C LEU A 21 -18.49 -43.71 1.98
N ALA A 22 -17.27 -43.23 1.69
CA ALA A 22 -17.09 -41.83 1.38
C ALA A 22 -18.08 -41.55 0.26
N ALA A 23 -19.12 -40.76 0.55
CA ALA A 23 -20.02 -40.28 -0.47
C ALA A 23 -19.21 -39.36 -1.39
N GLN A 24 -18.57 -39.95 -2.39
CA GLN A 24 -17.95 -39.21 -3.47
C GLN A 24 -19.07 -38.86 -4.43
N ALA A 25 -19.41 -37.57 -4.50
CA ALA A 25 -20.16 -37.06 -5.63
C ALA A 25 -19.27 -37.25 -6.86
N VAL A 26 -19.48 -38.35 -7.58
CA VAL A 26 -18.84 -38.59 -8.87
C VAL A 26 -19.52 -37.68 -9.88
N ASP A 27 -18.75 -37.04 -10.76
CA ASP A 27 -19.29 -36.28 -11.88
C ASP A 27 -20.30 -37.16 -12.63
N ARG A 28 -21.56 -36.71 -12.65
CA ARG A 28 -22.64 -37.46 -13.31
C ARG A 28 -22.42 -37.43 -14.82
N THR A 29 -22.23 -38.61 -15.39
CA THR A 29 -22.06 -38.83 -16.83
C THR A 29 -23.37 -39.12 -17.56
N ASP A 30 -24.51 -39.15 -16.84
CA ASP A 30 -25.83 -39.40 -17.41
C ASP A 30 -26.41 -38.15 -18.09
N MET A 31 -27.09 -38.35 -19.23
CA MET A 31 -27.84 -37.30 -19.94
C MET A 31 -29.33 -37.39 -19.59
N PRO A 32 -30.04 -36.25 -19.49
CA PRO A 32 -31.49 -36.27 -19.42
C PRO A 32 -32.04 -36.86 -20.73
N GLY A 33 -32.95 -37.82 -20.60
CA GLY A 33 -33.69 -38.37 -21.74
C GLY A 33 -34.52 -37.32 -22.48
N ARG A 34 -35.02 -37.69 -23.65
CA ARG A 34 -35.72 -36.78 -24.56
C ARG A 34 -36.86 -36.02 -23.87
N GLY A 35 -36.84 -34.68 -24.01
CA GLY A 35 -37.86 -33.79 -23.46
C GLY A 35 -37.73 -33.49 -21.95
N MET A 36 -36.76 -34.08 -21.26
CA MET A 36 -36.56 -33.81 -19.83
C MET A 36 -35.67 -32.58 -19.62
N LEU A 37 -36.17 -31.64 -18.82
CA LEU A 37 -35.39 -30.54 -18.28
C LEU A 37 -34.80 -30.95 -16.92
N ARG A 38 -33.49 -30.88 -16.81
CA ARG A 38 -32.75 -31.09 -15.56
C ARG A 38 -32.21 -29.74 -15.07
N LEU A 39 -32.53 -29.41 -13.82
CA LEU A 39 -31.96 -28.26 -13.12
C LEU A 39 -30.95 -28.75 -12.10
N THR A 40 -29.77 -28.13 -12.07
CA THR A 40 -28.69 -28.49 -11.15
C THR A 40 -28.19 -27.27 -10.40
N PHE A 41 -27.95 -27.44 -9.11
CA PHE A 41 -27.45 -26.44 -8.18
C PHE A 41 -26.34 -27.07 -7.34
N GLU A 42 -25.10 -26.70 -7.59
CA GLU A 42 -23.93 -27.32 -6.96
C GLU A 42 -22.94 -26.27 -6.46
N PRO A 43 -23.20 -25.66 -5.29
CA PRO A 43 -22.37 -24.59 -4.77
C PRO A 43 -21.00 -25.12 -4.33
N SER A 44 -19.94 -24.43 -4.76
CA SER A 44 -18.58 -24.67 -4.27
C SER A 44 -18.09 -23.47 -3.47
N ILE A 45 -17.46 -23.76 -2.33
CA ILE A 45 -16.84 -22.75 -1.47
C ILE A 45 -15.37 -23.07 -1.39
N VAL A 46 -14.54 -22.14 -1.85
CA VAL A 46 -13.09 -22.22 -1.73
C VAL A 46 -12.65 -21.07 -0.83
N ALA A 47 -11.92 -21.39 0.23
CA ALA A 47 -11.33 -20.38 1.11
C ALA A 47 -9.82 -20.62 1.20
N TRP A 48 -9.04 -19.54 1.21
CA TRP A 48 -7.60 -19.59 1.31
C TRP A 48 -7.03 -18.37 2.03
N ASP A 49 -5.89 -18.58 2.68
CA ASP A 49 -5.10 -17.60 3.42
C ASP A 49 -3.65 -17.52 2.92
N ALA A 50 -3.31 -18.37 1.94
CA ALA A 50 -1.99 -18.52 1.40
C ALA A 50 -2.05 -18.83 -0.10
N GLN A 51 -0.96 -18.54 -0.79
CA GLN A 51 -0.72 -18.85 -2.20
C GLN A 51 0.53 -19.73 -2.34
N PHE A 52 0.60 -20.51 -3.42
CA PHE A 52 1.78 -21.30 -3.73
C PHE A 52 2.65 -20.56 -4.76
N VAL A 53 3.90 -20.28 -4.42
CA VAL A 53 4.90 -19.62 -5.29
C VAL A 53 6.19 -20.44 -5.23
N GLY A 54 6.69 -20.90 -6.37
CA GLY A 54 7.96 -21.64 -6.43
C GLY A 54 8.05 -22.84 -5.48
N ALA A 55 6.99 -23.66 -5.42
CA ALA A 55 6.81 -24.79 -4.50
C ALA A 55 6.68 -24.44 -3.00
N MET A 56 6.65 -23.16 -2.62
CA MET A 56 6.45 -22.72 -1.25
C MET A 56 5.03 -22.19 -1.02
N ARG A 57 4.44 -22.49 0.15
CA ARG A 57 3.19 -21.89 0.62
C ARG A 57 3.48 -20.58 1.34
N LEU A 58 3.04 -19.45 0.78
CA LEU A 58 3.24 -18.10 1.33
C LEU A 58 1.91 -17.50 1.76
N PRO A 59 1.81 -16.87 2.96
CA PRO A 59 0.59 -16.20 3.37
C PRO A 59 0.26 -15.04 2.43
N LEU A 60 -1.04 -14.80 2.19
CA LEU A 60 -1.49 -13.71 1.31
C LEU A 60 -1.04 -12.32 1.80
N GLY A 61 -0.88 -12.16 3.11
CA GLY A 61 -0.42 -10.90 3.71
C GLY A 61 1.09 -10.76 3.87
N LEU A 62 1.89 -11.67 3.31
CA LEU A 62 3.36 -11.61 3.39
C LEU A 62 3.96 -10.24 3.01
N PRO A 63 3.50 -9.54 1.95
CA PRO A 63 4.07 -8.25 1.55
C PRO A 63 4.10 -7.16 2.63
N LEU A 64 3.11 -7.15 3.54
CA LEU A 64 3.03 -6.17 4.62
C LEU A 64 3.22 -6.82 5.99
N THR A 65 3.90 -7.98 6.02
CA THR A 65 4.26 -8.69 7.24
C THR A 65 5.76 -8.73 7.40
N GLY A 66 6.26 -8.27 8.55
CA GLY A 66 7.68 -8.29 8.87
C GLY A 66 8.11 -7.14 9.77
N ASP A 67 9.42 -7.06 10.00
CA ASP A 67 10.01 -6.04 10.87
C ASP A 67 10.18 -4.68 10.20
N THR A 68 10.14 -4.64 8.86
CA THR A 68 10.30 -3.44 8.05
C THR A 68 9.22 -3.40 6.98
N VAL A 69 8.06 -2.81 7.31
CA VAL A 69 7.00 -2.56 6.34
C VAL A 69 7.18 -1.20 5.71
N GLY A 70 7.36 -1.15 4.39
CA GLY A 70 7.64 0.11 3.72
C GLY A 70 7.82 -0.01 2.21
N SER A 71 8.90 0.57 1.70
CA SER A 71 9.14 0.85 0.28
C SER A 71 9.05 -0.37 -0.65
N ALA A 72 9.39 -1.57 -0.17
CA ALA A 72 9.33 -2.78 -0.97
C ALA A 72 7.92 -3.11 -1.49
N HIS A 73 6.86 -2.71 -0.78
CA HIS A 73 5.48 -3.09 -1.09
C HIS A 73 4.49 -1.93 -1.07
N ILE A 74 4.91 -0.74 -0.61
CA ILE A 74 4.08 0.46 -0.55
C ILE A 74 4.70 1.55 -1.45
N PRO A 75 4.13 1.82 -2.64
CA PRO A 75 4.73 2.74 -3.61
C PRO A 75 4.97 4.15 -3.09
N VAL A 76 4.05 4.72 -2.31
CA VAL A 76 4.24 6.06 -1.74
C VAL A 76 5.37 6.10 -0.70
N VAL A 77 5.60 5.00 0.02
CA VAL A 77 6.76 4.89 0.93
C VAL A 77 8.06 4.75 0.15
N ALA A 78 8.05 4.03 -0.98
CA ALA A 78 9.20 3.97 -1.88
C ALA A 78 9.55 5.35 -2.46
N ARG A 79 8.53 6.16 -2.75
CA ARG A 79 8.74 7.54 -3.19
C ARG A 79 9.38 8.39 -2.11
N VAL A 80 8.82 8.39 -0.89
CA VAL A 80 9.40 9.11 0.25
C VAL A 80 10.83 8.62 0.53
N GLU A 81 11.11 7.32 0.43
CA GLU A 81 12.48 6.80 0.55
C GLU A 81 13.43 7.47 -0.43
N GLN A 82 13.05 7.56 -1.70
CA GLN A 82 13.86 8.18 -2.73
C GLN A 82 14.07 9.67 -2.48
N ASP A 83 13.00 10.38 -2.10
CA ASP A 83 13.06 11.81 -1.83
C ASP A 83 13.96 12.12 -0.62
N VAL A 84 13.92 11.29 0.41
CA VAL A 84 14.78 11.41 1.60
C VAL A 84 16.23 11.07 1.27
N ARG A 85 16.49 10.05 0.42
CA ARG A 85 17.85 9.75 -0.07
C ARG A 85 18.45 10.96 -0.79
N THR A 86 17.67 11.61 -1.63
CA THR A 86 18.10 12.80 -2.39
C THR A 86 18.23 14.02 -1.49
N ALA A 87 17.23 14.33 -0.66
CA ALA A 87 17.21 15.51 0.18
C ALA A 87 18.21 15.44 1.34
N GLY A 88 18.36 14.28 1.97
CA GLY A 88 19.28 14.05 3.09
C GLY A 88 20.68 13.62 2.66
N GLY A 89 20.91 13.35 1.37
CA GLY A 89 22.21 12.84 0.89
C GLY A 89 22.57 11.46 1.46
N LEU A 90 21.58 10.64 1.82
CA LEU A 90 21.75 9.37 2.53
C LEU A 90 21.33 8.20 1.64
N PRO A 91 22.18 7.69 0.72
CA PRO A 91 21.78 6.68 -0.27
C PRO A 91 21.34 5.34 0.33
N GLY A 92 21.81 5.02 1.54
CA GLY A 92 21.45 3.80 2.27
C GLY A 92 20.16 3.88 3.09
N PHE A 93 19.42 5.00 3.04
CA PHE A 93 18.17 5.14 3.79
C PHE A 93 17.12 4.12 3.31
N ILE A 94 16.47 3.43 4.24
CA ILE A 94 15.37 2.50 3.97
C ILE A 94 14.15 3.00 4.74
N ALA A 95 13.07 3.35 4.04
CA ALA A 95 11.87 3.92 4.65
C ALA A 95 10.96 2.81 5.20
N SER A 96 10.55 2.96 6.47
CA SER A 96 9.84 1.96 7.25
C SER A 96 8.77 2.57 8.15
N LEU A 97 7.57 2.02 8.06
CA LEU A 97 6.45 2.26 8.96
C LEU A 97 6.56 1.43 10.25
N GLY A 98 7.64 0.64 10.40
CA GLY A 98 7.88 -0.25 11.54
C GLY A 98 7.47 -1.69 11.25
N LYS A 99 7.07 -2.40 12.31
CA LYS A 99 6.66 -3.80 12.19
C LYS A 99 5.20 -3.88 11.76
N GLY A 100 4.89 -4.73 10.79
CA GLY A 100 3.53 -5.00 10.38
C GLY A 100 3.18 -6.48 10.38
N LEU A 101 1.91 -6.75 10.54
CA LEU A 101 1.30 -8.05 10.38
C LEU A 101 -0.01 -7.86 9.60
N LEU A 102 -0.03 -8.32 8.36
CA LEU A 102 -1.23 -8.36 7.55
C LEU A 102 -1.77 -9.78 7.51
N SER A 103 -2.97 -9.97 8.05
CA SER A 103 -3.73 -11.21 7.91
C SER A 103 -4.80 -11.03 6.83
N VAL A 104 -4.77 -11.87 5.80
CA VAL A 104 -5.76 -11.86 4.72
C VAL A 104 -6.39 -13.24 4.61
N ARG A 105 -7.72 -13.26 4.60
CA ARG A 105 -8.53 -14.44 4.31
C ARG A 105 -9.43 -14.13 3.13
N GLN A 106 -9.30 -14.94 2.08
CA GLN A 106 -10.17 -14.88 0.90
C GLN A 106 -11.11 -16.06 0.88
N GLU A 107 -12.33 -15.79 0.42
CA GLU A 107 -13.37 -16.78 0.25
C GLU A 107 -14.08 -16.52 -1.08
N ARG A 108 -14.16 -17.53 -1.94
CA ARG A 108 -14.89 -17.53 -3.20
C ARG A 108 -16.00 -18.57 -3.13
N ARG A 109 -17.23 -18.11 -3.21
CA ARG A 109 -18.42 -18.96 -3.35
C ARG A 109 -18.85 -18.91 -4.81
N THR A 110 -18.85 -20.05 -5.48
CA THR A 110 -19.39 -20.18 -6.83
C THR A 110 -20.66 -21.01 -6.74
N THR A 111 -21.78 -20.43 -7.17
CA THR A 111 -23.09 -21.07 -7.15
C THR A 111 -23.55 -21.20 -8.60
N PRO A 112 -23.13 -22.28 -9.31
CA PRO A 112 -23.57 -22.54 -10.66
C PRO A 112 -25.03 -22.99 -10.65
N ILE A 113 -25.84 -22.29 -11.43
CA ILE A 113 -27.20 -22.72 -11.77
C ILE A 113 -27.14 -23.27 -13.18
N SER A 114 -27.40 -24.56 -13.34
CA SER A 114 -27.40 -25.22 -14.64
C SER A 114 -28.80 -25.67 -15.02
N ALA A 115 -29.17 -25.45 -16.29
CA ALA A 115 -30.36 -26.00 -16.92
C ALA A 115 -29.92 -26.85 -18.12
N GLU A 116 -30.33 -28.11 -18.14
CA GLU A 116 -29.98 -29.06 -19.20
C GLU A 116 -31.24 -29.67 -19.80
N LEU A 117 -31.41 -29.58 -21.11
CA LEU A 117 -32.56 -30.11 -21.83
C LEU A 117 -32.13 -31.28 -22.73
N GLY A 118 -32.74 -32.46 -22.53
CA GLY A 118 -32.56 -33.60 -23.43
C GLY A 118 -33.29 -33.38 -24.76
N LEU A 119 -32.55 -33.24 -25.86
CA LEU A 119 -33.11 -33.16 -27.22
C LEU A 119 -33.44 -34.56 -27.77
N THR A 120 -32.61 -35.56 -27.44
CA THR A 120 -32.80 -36.99 -27.72
C THR A 120 -32.25 -37.81 -26.55
N ASP A 121 -32.36 -39.13 -26.58
CA ASP A 121 -31.78 -40.01 -25.55
C ASP A 121 -30.23 -40.06 -25.60
N ARG A 122 -29.61 -39.32 -26.53
CA ARG A 122 -28.14 -39.23 -26.70
C ARG A 122 -27.62 -37.80 -26.90
N LEU A 123 -28.48 -36.79 -26.86
CA LEU A 123 -28.12 -35.39 -27.09
C LEU A 123 -28.85 -34.50 -26.11
N SER A 124 -28.09 -33.71 -25.33
CA SER A 124 -28.63 -32.67 -24.45
C SER A 124 -27.94 -31.33 -24.70
N VAL A 125 -28.61 -30.23 -24.35
CA VAL A 125 -28.05 -28.88 -24.35
C VAL A 125 -28.06 -28.36 -22.91
N ARG A 126 -26.92 -27.87 -22.43
CA ARG A 126 -26.75 -27.34 -21.08
C ARG A 126 -26.39 -25.86 -21.12
N LEU A 127 -27.10 -25.06 -20.31
CA LEU A 127 -26.77 -23.68 -19.99
C LEU A 127 -26.37 -23.62 -18.52
N THR A 128 -25.24 -23.01 -18.20
CA THR A 128 -24.78 -22.82 -16.82
C THR A 128 -24.47 -21.35 -16.57
N VAL A 129 -25.09 -20.79 -15.53
CA VAL A 129 -24.85 -19.41 -15.07
C VAL A 129 -24.15 -19.48 -13.71
N PRO A 130 -22.84 -19.18 -13.63
CA PRO A 130 -22.12 -19.16 -12.37
C PRO A 130 -22.35 -17.84 -11.62
N ILE A 131 -22.99 -17.90 -10.46
CA ILE A 131 -23.05 -16.76 -9.54
C ILE A 131 -21.80 -16.81 -8.66
N VAL A 132 -20.86 -15.89 -8.87
CA VAL A 132 -19.61 -15.84 -8.08
C VAL A 132 -19.71 -14.73 -7.04
N ARG A 133 -19.48 -15.06 -5.78
CA ARG A 133 -19.32 -14.09 -4.68
C ARG A 133 -17.93 -14.24 -4.09
N VAL A 134 -17.23 -13.13 -3.94
CA VAL A 134 -15.91 -13.08 -3.30
C VAL A 134 -16.04 -12.26 -2.03
N ALA A 135 -15.53 -12.79 -0.93
CA ALA A 135 -15.40 -12.08 0.33
C ALA A 135 -13.93 -12.05 0.74
N THR A 136 -13.39 -10.85 0.92
CA THR A 136 -12.03 -10.63 1.44
C THR A 136 -12.12 -10.05 2.83
N ARG A 137 -11.46 -10.68 3.80
CA ARG A 137 -11.27 -10.15 5.14
C ARG A 137 -9.79 -9.87 5.33
N ALA A 138 -9.44 -8.61 5.57
CA ALA A 138 -8.07 -8.18 5.81
C ALA A 138 -7.98 -7.48 7.16
N HIS A 139 -6.95 -7.80 7.93
CA HIS A 139 -6.62 -7.11 9.18
C HIS A 139 -5.14 -6.77 9.16
N LEU A 140 -4.82 -5.47 9.25
CA LEU A 140 -3.46 -4.96 9.40
C LEU A 140 -3.23 -4.58 10.86
N GLN A 141 -2.16 -5.08 11.45
CA GLN A 141 -1.62 -4.57 12.71
C GLN A 141 -0.29 -3.90 12.39
N LEU A 142 -0.12 -2.66 12.82
CA LEU A 142 1.12 -1.92 12.67
C LEU A 142 1.64 -1.54 14.06
N SER A 143 2.94 -1.75 14.28
CA SER A 143 3.66 -1.29 15.46
C SER A 143 4.69 -0.27 15.04
N SER A 144 4.68 0.89 15.69
CA SER A 144 5.67 1.95 15.51
C SER A 144 7.07 1.57 16.00
N LYS A 145 7.26 0.40 16.61
CA LYS A 145 8.57 -0.05 17.08
C LYS A 145 9.51 -0.24 15.88
N GLY A 146 10.56 0.59 15.82
CA GLY A 146 11.52 0.59 14.71
C GLY A 146 11.05 1.33 13.46
N ALA A 147 9.92 2.05 13.53
CA ALA A 147 9.51 2.96 12.47
C ALA A 147 10.49 4.14 12.38
N ASN A 148 10.78 4.58 11.15
CA ASN A 148 11.55 5.79 10.90
C ASN A 148 10.74 6.86 10.13
N LEU A 149 9.50 6.53 9.79
CA LEU A 149 8.50 7.46 9.27
C LEU A 149 7.42 7.70 10.31
N GLY A 150 6.94 8.94 10.35
CA GLY A 150 5.72 9.36 11.02
C GLY A 150 4.71 9.88 10.01
N LEU A 151 3.60 10.42 10.51
CA LEU A 151 2.65 11.13 9.65
C LEU A 151 3.25 12.42 9.15
N ASN A 152 2.91 12.78 7.92
CA ASN A 152 3.24 14.09 7.40
C ASN A 152 2.52 15.18 8.22
N PRO A 153 3.24 16.20 8.74
CA PRO A 153 2.64 17.35 9.43
C PRO A 153 1.57 18.11 8.63
N LEU A 154 1.53 17.98 7.29
CA LEU A 154 0.43 18.51 6.47
C LEU A 154 -0.92 17.82 6.70
N LEU A 155 -0.91 16.59 7.22
CA LEU A 155 -2.14 15.89 7.60
C LEU A 155 -2.76 16.55 8.83
N GLN A 156 -4.09 16.44 8.95
CA GLN A 156 -4.84 17.09 10.02
C GLN A 156 -4.30 16.69 11.40
N GLY A 157 -3.72 17.64 12.14
CA GLY A 157 -3.16 17.40 13.47
C GLY A 157 -2.13 18.45 13.91
N VAL A 158 -1.30 18.94 12.99
CA VAL A 158 -0.28 19.97 13.31
C VAL A 158 -0.80 21.36 12.91
N ALA A 159 -1.08 22.20 13.92
CA ALA A 159 -1.53 23.56 13.69
C ALA A 159 -0.50 24.35 12.86
N ASN A 160 -0.97 25.11 11.87
CA ASN A 160 -0.17 25.99 11.02
C ASN A 160 0.90 25.30 10.13
N SER A 161 0.90 23.97 10.01
CA SER A 161 1.90 23.25 9.21
C SER A 161 1.96 23.72 7.76
N SER A 162 0.80 23.95 7.13
CA SER A 162 0.72 24.49 5.76
C SER A 162 1.39 25.86 5.62
N ALA A 163 1.18 26.77 6.58
CA ALA A 163 1.81 28.09 6.58
C ALA A 163 3.32 28.00 6.81
N LEU A 164 3.77 27.11 7.70
CA LEU A 164 5.18 26.88 7.99
C LEU A 164 5.94 26.30 6.79
N TYR A 165 5.39 25.28 6.13
CA TYR A 165 5.97 24.78 4.87
C TYR A 165 5.96 25.85 3.77
N GLY A 166 4.87 26.62 3.64
CA GLY A 166 4.79 27.72 2.69
C GLY A 166 5.87 28.78 2.92
N SER A 167 6.11 29.15 4.18
CA SER A 167 7.16 30.10 4.56
C SER A 167 8.56 29.55 4.27
N PHE A 168 8.82 28.30 4.67
CA PHE A 168 10.08 27.61 4.39
C PHE A 168 10.42 27.60 2.89
N PHE A 169 9.51 27.10 2.05
CA PHE A 169 9.78 26.98 0.61
C PHE A 169 9.90 28.35 -0.06
N ASN A 170 9.12 29.35 0.36
CA ASN A 170 9.24 30.71 -0.17
C ASN A 170 10.61 31.34 0.15
N GLN A 171 11.08 31.22 1.40
CA GLN A 171 12.41 31.72 1.77
C GLN A 171 13.52 30.97 1.01
N PHE A 172 13.39 29.66 0.85
CA PHE A 172 14.37 28.84 0.12
C PHE A 172 14.40 29.25 -1.36
N ASP A 173 13.25 29.33 -2.03
CA ASP A 173 13.15 29.75 -3.43
C ASP A 173 13.70 31.17 -3.64
N THR A 174 13.42 32.10 -2.72
CA THR A 174 13.97 33.46 -2.74
C THR A 174 15.50 33.45 -2.63
N SER A 175 16.07 32.59 -1.79
CA SER A 175 17.53 32.46 -1.64
C SER A 175 18.17 31.92 -2.92
N LEU A 176 17.60 30.87 -3.52
CA LEU A 176 18.07 30.31 -4.79
C LEU A 176 17.98 31.31 -5.95
N ALA A 177 16.90 32.10 -6.02
CA ALA A 177 16.73 33.14 -7.04
C ALA A 177 17.77 34.27 -6.90
N ARG A 178 18.14 34.65 -5.67
CA ARG A 178 19.21 35.62 -5.42
C ARG A 178 20.57 35.08 -5.83
N LEU A 179 20.86 33.82 -5.51
CA LEU A 179 22.11 33.18 -5.94
C LEU A 179 22.22 33.13 -7.47
N ASP A 180 21.15 32.72 -8.16
CA ASP A 180 21.07 32.69 -9.61
C ASP A 180 21.29 34.09 -10.24
N ALA A 181 20.66 35.13 -9.67
CA ALA A 181 20.86 36.52 -10.10
C ALA A 181 22.30 37.00 -9.88
N ASN A 182 22.95 36.64 -8.77
CA ASN A 182 24.35 36.99 -8.51
C ASN A 182 25.31 36.30 -9.49
N ILE A 183 25.03 35.04 -9.85
CA ILE A 183 25.76 34.29 -10.89
C ILE A 183 25.60 34.99 -12.24
N ALA A 184 24.37 35.27 -12.66
CA ALA A 184 24.07 35.93 -13.93
C ALA A 184 24.67 37.35 -14.02
N GLY A 185 24.70 38.07 -12.90
CA GLY A 185 25.32 39.40 -12.78
C GLY A 185 26.84 39.40 -12.72
N GLY A 186 27.50 38.22 -12.79
CA GLY A 186 28.96 38.11 -12.77
C GLY A 186 29.59 38.30 -11.39
N GLY A 187 28.82 38.15 -10.30
CA GLY A 187 29.26 38.37 -8.91
C GLY A 187 30.43 37.48 -8.45
N TYR A 188 30.75 36.42 -9.19
CA TYR A 188 31.84 35.49 -8.87
C TYR A 188 32.97 35.45 -9.93
N GLY A 189 32.97 36.38 -10.89
CA GLY A 189 34.02 36.54 -11.92
C GLY A 189 34.03 35.45 -13.01
N CYS A 190 35.01 35.48 -13.92
CA CYS A 190 35.09 34.59 -15.08
C CYS A 190 35.61 33.16 -14.76
N PRO A 191 35.09 32.08 -15.37
CA PRO A 191 35.61 30.71 -15.21
C PRO A 191 37.13 30.60 -15.47
N PRO A 192 37.91 29.78 -14.73
CA PRO A 192 37.52 28.71 -13.79
C PRO A 192 37.42 29.20 -12.32
N SER A 193 36.79 30.36 -12.09
CA SER A 193 36.61 31.01 -10.79
C SER A 193 35.59 30.34 -9.85
N ARG A 194 35.28 31.02 -8.74
CA ARG A 194 34.15 30.76 -7.82
C ARG A 194 32.80 30.59 -8.53
N GLN A 195 32.64 31.09 -9.77
CA GLN A 195 31.42 30.96 -10.58
C GLN A 195 31.02 29.49 -10.81
N CYS A 196 31.98 28.62 -11.14
CA CYS A 196 31.69 27.19 -11.37
C CYS A 196 31.21 26.50 -10.08
N GLY A 197 31.80 26.86 -8.94
CA GLY A 197 31.38 26.37 -7.63
C GLY A 197 29.99 26.86 -7.22
N ALA A 198 29.67 28.12 -7.53
CA ALA A 198 28.34 28.69 -7.30
C ALA A 198 27.27 28.01 -8.16
N GLN A 199 27.57 27.74 -9.44
CA GLN A 199 26.65 27.03 -10.33
C GLN A 199 26.38 25.61 -9.86
N ALA A 200 27.43 24.84 -9.57
CA ALA A 200 27.29 23.46 -9.08
C ALA A 200 26.51 23.39 -7.75
N PHE A 201 26.73 24.37 -6.87
CA PHE A 201 25.97 24.48 -5.63
C PHE A 201 24.50 24.81 -5.87
N LEU A 202 24.20 25.78 -6.75
CA LEU A 202 22.83 26.15 -7.12
C LEU A 202 22.06 24.96 -7.71
N ASP A 203 22.70 24.19 -8.59
CA ASP A 203 22.10 23.00 -9.20
C ASP A 203 21.81 21.92 -8.16
N SER A 204 22.76 21.67 -7.25
CA SER A 204 22.55 20.73 -6.13
C SER A 204 21.43 21.18 -5.18
N ALA A 205 21.37 22.47 -4.86
CA ALA A 205 20.36 23.01 -3.96
C ALA A 205 18.94 22.95 -4.58
N ARG A 206 18.81 23.16 -5.89
CA ARG A 206 17.54 22.96 -6.63
C ARG A 206 17.05 21.51 -6.56
N VAL A 207 17.96 20.55 -6.69
CA VAL A 207 17.65 19.11 -6.56
C VAL A 207 17.14 18.79 -5.14
N VAL A 208 17.84 19.27 -4.10
CA VAL A 208 17.41 19.08 -2.71
C VAL A 208 16.05 19.74 -2.46
N ARG A 209 15.84 20.98 -2.93
CA ARG A 209 14.55 21.68 -2.82
C ARG A 209 13.42 20.87 -3.46
N GLY A 210 13.63 20.35 -4.68
CA GLY A 210 12.66 19.52 -5.38
C GLY A 210 12.28 18.29 -4.57
N ALA A 211 13.28 17.55 -4.09
CA ALA A 211 13.07 16.36 -3.27
C ALA A 211 12.35 16.65 -1.95
N LEU A 212 12.69 17.75 -1.25
CA LEU A 212 11.98 18.17 -0.04
C LEU A 212 10.52 18.52 -0.33
N TYR A 213 10.25 19.19 -1.46
CA TYR A 213 8.88 19.54 -1.85
C TYR A 213 8.05 18.28 -2.16
N GLU A 214 8.62 17.34 -2.91
CA GLU A 214 7.96 16.07 -3.24
C GLU A 214 7.77 15.17 -2.01
N ALA A 215 8.71 15.17 -1.05
CA ALA A 215 8.54 14.46 0.22
C ALA A 215 7.33 14.98 1.02
N VAL A 216 7.05 16.29 0.94
CA VAL A 216 5.96 16.94 1.68
C VAL A 216 4.64 16.86 0.91
N HIS A 217 4.64 17.14 -0.39
CA HIS A 217 3.40 17.28 -1.17
C HIS A 217 3.06 16.04 -2.00
N GLY A 218 3.98 15.09 -2.10
CA GLY A 218 3.88 13.97 -3.03
C GLY A 218 4.13 14.39 -4.48
N VAL A 219 3.70 13.55 -5.41
CA VAL A 219 4.01 13.67 -6.84
C VAL A 219 2.73 13.50 -7.65
N ALA A 220 2.52 14.38 -8.62
CA ALA A 220 1.31 14.42 -9.44
C ALA A 220 0.03 14.51 -8.58
N GLN A 221 -0.90 13.55 -8.70
CA GLN A 221 -2.13 13.53 -7.90
C GLN A 221 -2.02 12.67 -6.63
N THR A 222 -0.84 12.13 -6.31
CA THR A 222 -0.64 11.29 -5.14
C THR A 222 0.06 12.11 -4.06
N GLY A 223 -0.66 12.43 -2.99
CA GLY A 223 -0.10 13.10 -1.81
C GLY A 223 0.94 12.25 -1.09
N SER A 224 1.65 12.86 -0.14
CA SER A 224 2.62 12.19 0.73
C SER A 224 2.08 12.08 2.16
N PRO A 225 1.53 10.92 2.59
CA PRO A 225 0.97 10.77 3.92
C PRO A 225 2.04 10.59 5.01
N PHE A 226 3.28 10.29 4.62
CA PHE A 226 4.36 9.96 5.54
C PHE A 226 5.52 10.93 5.41
N MET A 227 6.21 11.16 6.52
CA MET A 227 7.39 12.02 6.59
C MET A 227 8.41 11.39 7.55
N PRO A 228 9.73 11.52 7.34
CA PRO A 228 10.71 11.03 8.29
C PRO A 228 10.49 11.61 9.68
N LEU A 229 10.69 10.75 10.69
CA LEU A 229 10.73 11.19 12.07
C LEU A 229 11.98 12.07 12.27
N ASP A 230 11.83 13.15 13.01
CA ASP A 230 12.93 14.03 13.44
C ASP A 230 14.08 13.26 14.13
N SER A 231 13.73 12.21 14.85
CA SER A 231 14.64 11.34 15.59
C SER A 231 15.32 10.28 14.72
N SER A 232 14.79 10.00 13.52
CA SER A 232 15.32 9.01 12.59
C SER A 232 16.58 9.48 11.86
N ASP A 233 17.37 8.55 11.33
CA ASP A 233 18.54 8.87 10.52
C ASP A 233 18.19 9.72 9.29
N GLY A 234 17.05 9.44 8.65
CA GLY A 234 16.56 10.22 7.51
C GLY A 234 16.18 11.65 7.90
N GLY A 235 15.47 11.84 9.01
CA GLY A 235 15.12 13.16 9.53
C GLY A 235 16.35 13.97 9.95
N ARG A 236 17.30 13.34 10.65
CA ARG A 236 18.57 13.97 11.03
C ARG A 236 19.41 14.36 9.82
N ALA A 237 19.49 13.51 8.80
CA ALA A 237 20.20 13.79 7.56
C ALA A 237 19.59 14.98 6.83
N ILE A 238 18.27 15.04 6.71
CA ILE A 238 17.57 16.22 6.15
C ILE A 238 17.87 17.47 6.96
N ALA A 239 17.76 17.41 8.30
CA ALA A 239 18.05 18.56 9.16
C ALA A 239 19.50 19.06 9.00
N GLN A 240 20.46 18.14 8.85
CA GLN A 240 21.86 18.47 8.59
C GLN A 240 22.05 19.15 7.22
N VAL A 241 21.44 18.61 6.16
CA VAL A 241 21.52 19.23 4.81
C VAL A 241 20.85 20.60 4.81
N VAL A 242 19.68 20.74 5.43
CA VAL A 242 18.99 22.03 5.54
C VAL A 242 19.85 23.05 6.29
N SER A 243 20.40 22.67 7.45
CA SER A 243 21.32 23.54 8.22
C SER A 243 22.58 23.91 7.43
N TYR A 244 23.13 22.96 6.68
CA TYR A 244 24.25 23.20 5.78
C TYR A 244 23.91 24.21 4.69
N LEU A 245 22.73 24.12 4.07
CA LEU A 245 22.26 25.07 3.07
C LEU A 245 22.05 26.47 3.69
N GLN A 246 21.46 26.56 4.89
CA GLN A 246 21.24 27.83 5.59
C GLN A 246 22.56 28.55 5.94
N THR A 247 23.57 27.80 6.37
CA THR A 247 24.87 28.35 6.80
C THR A 247 25.85 28.59 5.65
N ARG A 248 25.90 27.69 4.67
CA ARG A 248 26.83 27.80 3.53
C ARG A 248 26.41 28.87 2.53
N ASP A 249 25.11 28.96 2.21
CA ASP A 249 24.59 29.94 1.24
C ASP A 249 24.88 31.38 1.71
N SER A 250 24.78 31.60 3.02
CA SER A 250 25.10 32.90 3.64
C SER A 250 26.59 33.21 3.71
N ALA A 251 27.43 32.25 4.07
CA ALA A 251 28.86 32.50 4.27
C ALA A 251 29.70 32.44 2.98
N ALA A 252 29.44 31.50 2.07
CA ALA A 252 30.32 31.25 0.92
C ALA A 252 30.04 32.20 -0.26
N PHE A 253 28.79 32.62 -0.42
CA PHE A 253 28.30 33.34 -1.60
C PHE A 253 27.68 34.72 -1.26
N ASN A 254 27.72 35.13 0.02
CA ASN A 254 27.22 36.41 0.49
C ASN A 254 25.74 36.67 0.14
N VAL A 255 24.91 35.62 0.19
CA VAL A 255 23.47 35.69 -0.06
C VAL A 255 22.72 35.64 1.27
N ILE A 256 21.66 36.44 1.43
CA ILE A 256 20.78 36.26 2.60
C ILE A 256 20.00 34.95 2.40
N GLY A 257 20.40 33.90 3.12
CA GLY A 257 19.77 32.59 3.11
C GLY A 257 18.42 32.55 3.85
N PHE A 258 17.82 31.36 3.89
CA PHE A 258 16.58 31.08 4.60
C PHE A 258 16.83 30.67 6.05
N ARG A 259 15.84 30.85 6.94
CA ARG A 259 15.99 30.63 8.39
C ARG A 259 14.97 29.68 8.98
N ASP A 260 13.82 29.56 8.34
CA ASP A 260 12.75 28.70 8.85
C ASP A 260 13.20 27.24 8.87
N PRO A 261 12.84 26.47 9.91
CA PRO A 261 13.14 25.05 9.95
C PRO A 261 12.24 24.29 8.98
N PHE A 262 12.79 23.23 8.41
CA PHE A 262 11.98 22.26 7.69
C PHE A 262 11.25 21.36 8.70
N LEU A 263 9.93 21.25 8.56
CA LEU A 263 9.12 20.44 9.47
C LEU A 263 9.31 18.95 9.18
N LEU A 264 9.57 18.18 10.23
CA LEU A 264 9.64 16.73 10.22
C LEU A 264 8.51 16.15 11.08
N ALA A 265 8.26 14.84 10.97
CA ALA A 265 7.32 14.20 11.86
C ALA A 265 7.90 14.07 13.27
N HIS A 266 7.11 14.40 14.29
CA HIS A 266 7.48 14.20 15.70
C HIS A 266 6.76 13.00 16.33
N ASP A 267 5.59 12.63 15.82
CA ASP A 267 4.78 11.56 16.36
C ASP A 267 5.03 10.22 15.66
N THR A 268 4.95 9.15 16.45
CA THR A 268 4.98 7.78 15.90
C THR A 268 3.63 7.37 15.32
N LEU A 269 3.65 6.56 14.26
CA LEU A 269 2.45 6.06 13.58
C LEU A 269 1.56 5.25 14.54
N SER A 270 0.29 5.61 14.65
CA SER A 270 -0.76 4.77 15.26
C SER A 270 -1.63 4.13 14.19
N VAL A 271 -2.29 3.03 14.53
CA VAL A 271 -3.20 2.32 13.60
C VAL A 271 -4.35 3.23 13.15
N ASP A 272 -4.93 4.02 14.06
CA ASP A 272 -6.06 4.91 13.76
C ASP A 272 -5.65 6.04 12.81
N PHE A 273 -4.44 6.57 13.00
CA PHE A 273 -3.92 7.62 12.13
C PHE A 273 -3.52 7.11 10.75
N VAL A 274 -2.91 5.93 10.67
CA VAL A 274 -2.61 5.28 9.39
C VAL A 274 -3.92 4.93 8.67
N ALA A 275 -4.93 4.40 9.36
CA ALA A 275 -6.24 4.13 8.77
C ALA A 275 -6.90 5.42 8.23
N GLY A 276 -6.84 6.53 8.98
CA GLY A 276 -7.32 7.83 8.53
C GLY A 276 -6.59 8.34 7.29
N ALA A 277 -5.26 8.26 7.26
CA ALA A 277 -4.45 8.66 6.12
C ALA A 277 -4.71 7.78 4.87
N ILE A 278 -4.98 6.49 5.06
CA ILE A 278 -5.29 5.55 3.97
C ILE A 278 -6.64 5.86 3.30
N ILE A 279 -7.64 6.22 4.10
CA ILE A 279 -9.02 6.48 3.63
C ILE A 279 -9.14 7.91 3.06
N ASP A 280 -8.21 8.80 3.37
CA ASP A 280 -8.16 10.16 2.81
C ASP A 280 -8.04 10.13 1.28
N SER A 281 -9.04 10.66 0.59
CA SER A 281 -9.10 10.69 -0.87
C SER A 281 -8.04 11.59 -1.54
N ALA A 282 -7.42 12.51 -0.79
CA ALA A 282 -6.38 13.42 -1.25
C ALA A 282 -4.96 12.90 -0.96
N ASN A 283 -4.78 12.13 0.13
CA ASN A 283 -3.45 11.72 0.62
C ASN A 283 -3.26 10.20 0.75
N GLY A 284 -4.32 9.41 0.59
CA GLY A 284 -4.31 7.96 0.75
C GLY A 284 -3.72 7.22 -0.44
N PHE A 285 -3.73 5.88 -0.38
CA PHE A 285 -3.12 4.99 -1.37
C PHE A 285 -3.83 4.95 -2.75
N GLY A 286 -4.51 6.02 -3.14
CA GLY A 286 -5.16 6.08 -4.45
C GLY A 286 -6.34 5.14 -4.61
N TYR A 287 -7.00 4.72 -3.53
CA TYR A 287 -8.32 4.06 -3.60
C TYR A 287 -9.41 5.08 -3.97
N ARG A 288 -9.24 5.79 -5.09
CA ARG A 288 -10.34 6.39 -5.81
C ARG A 288 -11.17 5.25 -6.38
N ALA A 289 -12.28 4.96 -5.71
CA ALA A 289 -13.40 4.17 -6.21
C ALA A 289 -13.01 2.85 -6.91
N LEU A 290 -12.82 1.78 -6.14
CA LEU A 290 -13.15 0.46 -6.67
C LEU A 290 -14.66 0.30 -6.46
N PRO A 291 -15.50 0.40 -7.51
CA PRO A 291 -16.86 -0.07 -7.39
C PRO A 291 -16.78 -1.58 -7.17
N PHE A 292 -17.66 -2.06 -6.31
CA PHE A 292 -17.95 -3.48 -6.09
C PHE A 292 -18.03 -4.27 -7.41
#